data_AF-A0A2R6GPV5-F1
#
_entry.id   AF-A0A2R6GPV5-F1
#
_cell.length_a   1.000
_cell.length_b   1.000
_cell.length_c   1.000
_cell.angle_alpha   90.00
_cell.angle_beta   90.00
_cell.angle_gamma   90.00
#
_symmetry.space_group_name_H-M   'P 1'
#
loop_
_entity.id
_entity.type
_entity.pdbx_description
1 polymer ?
#
loop_
_entity_poly.entity_id
_entity_poly.type
_entity_poly.pdbx_seq_one_letter_code
_entity_poly.pdbx_strand_id
1 'polypeptide(L)'
;MTRDVRRAVGFLAVGAIGLVAPLLEAYADGTLAAVGTVAPFLLVAAVALGSTEGRLFELFAYEGDRQEGRLYGLASFALAVAGLAILLVGFGLPTTAFVAAVFVLTTGNLAQDLLGRRRPSPVAGTAAFAVVGTLGGAASTAVAGVLGASPPAPGLAVFVAASGALLGALIRSALYVRDDPLVLLSSGLLIWLLVELEAGTPGPSTRRVAAGLALTVALGYVAYALETASITGMLTGVLLAFFAVVLGGYGWFVLLVTFFGLGGLASKYRYEEKLDRGIAQENDGARGGGNVLANSAVALVAVVGYAASGLAGIDASPFRFAFAGAVAAALADTFSSEFGGLFDAPRLVTTLEQVDPGTDGAVTWQGAIAGLVGAAIIGGLGGVFFGFTSAAVALVAVTGFAGMMIDSVLGATLEGSRLDNQSVNLLATLSAGLLTAAAVVL
;
A
#
# COMPACT_ATOMS: atom_id res chain seq x y z
N MET A 1 -16.59 -16.70 -26.60
CA MET A 1 -16.11 -16.10 -25.33
C MET A 1 -15.58 -17.23 -24.46
N THR A 2 -14.31 -17.17 -24.00
CA THR A 2 -13.79 -18.16 -23.04
C THR A 2 -14.52 -18.04 -21.70
N ARG A 3 -14.56 -19.12 -20.92
CA ARG A 3 -15.32 -19.23 -19.66
C ARG A 3 -14.97 -18.11 -18.65
N ASP A 4 -13.71 -17.67 -18.58
CA ASP A 4 -13.27 -16.71 -17.57
C ASP A 4 -13.91 -15.32 -17.68
N VAL A 5 -13.98 -14.70 -18.87
CA VAL A 5 -14.67 -13.39 -18.97
C VAL A 5 -16.18 -13.52 -18.84
N ARG A 6 -16.78 -14.67 -19.21
CA ARG A 6 -18.21 -14.88 -18.92
C ARG A 6 -18.43 -14.87 -17.41
N ARG A 7 -17.54 -15.54 -16.66
CA ARG A 7 -17.53 -15.52 -15.20
C ARG A 7 -17.31 -14.10 -14.67
N ALA A 8 -16.28 -13.37 -15.10
CA ALA A 8 -16.03 -12.00 -14.66
C ALA A 8 -17.19 -11.04 -14.95
N VAL A 9 -17.85 -11.17 -16.10
CA VAL A 9 -19.09 -10.44 -16.41
C VAL A 9 -20.22 -10.83 -15.46
N GLY A 10 -20.32 -12.11 -15.10
CA GLY A 10 -21.26 -12.58 -14.07
C GLY A 10 -21.00 -11.93 -12.70
N PHE A 11 -19.75 -11.88 -12.23
CA PHE A 11 -19.38 -11.22 -10.98
C PHE A 11 -19.68 -9.72 -11.01
N LEU A 12 -19.43 -9.05 -12.13
CA LEU A 12 -19.81 -7.65 -12.34
C LEU A 12 -21.33 -7.46 -12.28
N ALA A 13 -22.11 -8.36 -12.88
CA ALA A 13 -23.58 -8.30 -12.83
C ALA A 13 -24.11 -8.49 -11.41
N VAL A 14 -23.52 -9.40 -10.63
CA VAL A 14 -23.85 -9.56 -9.20
C VAL A 14 -23.44 -8.32 -8.40
N GLY A 15 -22.25 -7.78 -8.64
CA GLY A 15 -21.78 -6.56 -7.99
C GLY A 15 -22.66 -5.34 -8.31
N ALA A 16 -23.21 -5.26 -9.53
CA ALA A 16 -24.11 -4.19 -9.95
C ALA A 16 -25.43 -4.16 -9.16
N ILE A 17 -25.83 -5.25 -8.50
CA ILE A 17 -26.95 -5.26 -7.52
C ILE A 17 -26.68 -4.23 -6.42
N GLY A 18 -25.41 -3.95 -6.09
CA GLY A 18 -25.02 -2.95 -5.10
C GLY A 18 -25.44 -1.52 -5.46
N LEU A 19 -25.73 -1.24 -6.74
CA LEU A 19 -26.29 0.05 -7.17
C LEU A 19 -27.75 0.26 -6.73
N VAL A 20 -28.40 -0.75 -6.16
CA VAL A 20 -29.70 -0.60 -5.50
C VAL A 20 -29.54 0.15 -4.16
N ALA A 21 -28.39 0.06 -3.50
CA ALA A 21 -28.13 0.75 -2.22
C ALA A 21 -28.39 2.27 -2.27
N PRO A 22 -27.83 3.05 -3.23
CA PRO A 22 -28.10 4.49 -3.31
C PRO A 22 -29.58 4.82 -3.58
N LEU A 23 -30.29 3.99 -4.35
CA LEU A 23 -31.73 4.17 -4.57
C LEU A 23 -32.53 3.94 -3.29
N LEU A 24 -32.17 2.91 -2.52
CA LEU A 24 -32.83 2.61 -1.26
C LEU A 24 -32.54 3.68 -0.20
N GLU A 25 -31.31 4.19 -0.13
CA GLU A 25 -30.95 5.32 0.73
C GLU A 25 -31.78 6.57 0.40
N ALA A 26 -32.02 6.84 -0.89
CA ALA A 26 -32.76 8.02 -1.32
C ALA A 26 -34.28 7.92 -1.13
N TYR A 27 -34.86 6.71 -1.22
CA TYR A 27 -36.32 6.55 -1.37
C TYR A 27 -36.99 5.57 -0.41
N ALA A 28 -36.25 4.83 0.44
CA ALA A 28 -36.82 3.82 1.33
C ALA A 28 -36.56 4.12 2.82
N ASP A 29 -37.45 3.60 3.68
CA ASP A 29 -37.26 3.63 5.13
C ASP A 29 -36.04 2.81 5.55
N GLY A 30 -35.41 3.18 6.68
CA GLY A 30 -34.14 2.60 7.12
C GLY A 30 -34.13 1.06 7.20
N THR A 31 -35.22 0.43 7.65
CA THR A 31 -35.34 -1.04 7.70
C THR A 31 -35.45 -1.66 6.30
N LEU A 32 -36.20 -1.04 5.39
CA LEU A 32 -36.33 -1.51 4.01
C LEU A 32 -35.03 -1.32 3.24
N ALA A 33 -34.33 -0.20 3.45
CA ALA A 33 -33.02 0.05 2.88
C ALA A 33 -31.98 -0.96 3.38
N ALA A 34 -32.00 -1.26 4.69
CA ALA A 34 -31.15 -2.26 5.31
C ALA A 34 -31.34 -3.66 4.68
N VAL A 35 -32.58 -4.16 4.69
CA VAL A 35 -32.92 -5.48 4.16
C VAL A 35 -32.65 -5.53 2.65
N GLY A 36 -33.08 -4.51 1.92
CA GLY A 36 -32.93 -4.44 0.46
C GLY A 36 -31.47 -4.35 -0.01
N THR A 37 -30.56 -3.85 0.82
CA THR A 37 -29.13 -3.78 0.47
C THR A 37 -28.39 -5.07 0.83
N VAL A 38 -28.71 -5.72 1.94
CA VAL A 38 -27.99 -6.93 2.42
C VAL A 38 -28.58 -8.22 1.86
N ALA A 39 -29.91 -8.38 1.89
CA ALA A 39 -30.57 -9.64 1.57
C ALA A 39 -30.30 -10.19 0.16
N PRO A 40 -30.19 -9.36 -0.91
CA PRO A 40 -29.88 -9.88 -2.25
C PRO A 40 -28.57 -10.66 -2.29
N PHE A 41 -27.54 -10.19 -1.58
CA PHE A 41 -26.22 -10.84 -1.56
C PHE A 41 -26.22 -12.11 -0.72
N LEU A 42 -26.95 -12.13 0.41
CA LEU A 42 -27.15 -13.35 1.18
C LEU A 42 -27.92 -14.40 0.37
N LEU A 43 -28.92 -14.00 -0.41
CA LEU A 43 -29.66 -14.88 -1.31
C LEU A 43 -28.74 -15.44 -2.40
N VAL A 44 -27.92 -14.60 -3.05
CA VAL A 44 -26.94 -15.04 -4.05
C VAL A 44 -25.96 -16.04 -3.43
N ALA A 45 -25.46 -15.80 -2.22
CA ALA A 45 -24.59 -16.73 -1.52
C ALA A 45 -25.28 -18.08 -1.24
N ALA A 46 -26.52 -18.06 -0.75
CA ALA A 46 -27.29 -19.27 -0.50
C ALA A 46 -27.55 -20.08 -1.79
N VAL A 47 -27.91 -19.40 -2.88
CA VAL A 47 -28.10 -20.02 -4.20
C VAL A 47 -26.79 -20.61 -4.72
N ALA A 48 -25.67 -19.90 -4.56
CA ALA A 48 -24.35 -20.37 -4.98
C ALA A 48 -23.93 -21.65 -4.25
N LEU A 49 -24.15 -21.72 -2.93
CA LEU A 49 -23.85 -22.90 -2.12
C LEU A 49 -24.76 -24.10 -2.42
N GLY A 50 -26.00 -23.85 -2.85
CA GLY A 50 -26.95 -24.88 -3.27
C GLY A 50 -26.81 -25.31 -4.74
N SER A 51 -26.04 -24.58 -5.54
CA SER A 51 -25.87 -24.84 -6.97
C SER A 51 -24.72 -25.81 -7.22
N THR A 52 -25.04 -27.04 -7.62
CA THR A 52 -24.05 -28.08 -7.95
C THR A 52 -23.88 -28.31 -9.45
N GLU A 53 -24.91 -28.03 -10.25
CA GLU A 53 -24.94 -28.27 -11.70
C GLU A 53 -25.78 -27.21 -12.45
N GLY A 54 -25.69 -27.19 -13.78
CA GLY A 54 -26.52 -26.34 -14.64
C GLY A 54 -25.87 -25.03 -15.09
N ARG A 55 -26.67 -24.13 -15.69
CA ARG A 55 -26.15 -22.93 -16.37
C ARG A 55 -25.48 -21.93 -15.43
N LEU A 56 -26.01 -21.77 -14.21
CA LEU A 56 -25.40 -20.91 -13.19
C LEU A 56 -24.07 -21.48 -12.72
N PHE A 57 -24.02 -22.79 -12.47
CA PHE A 57 -22.78 -23.48 -12.11
C PHE A 57 -21.70 -23.30 -13.19
N GLU A 58 -22.03 -23.58 -14.45
CA GLU A 58 -21.09 -23.44 -15.57
C GLU A 58 -20.63 -21.99 -15.82
N LEU A 59 -21.47 -21.01 -15.48
CA LEU A 59 -21.14 -19.60 -15.63
C LEU A 59 -20.14 -19.12 -14.58
N PHE A 60 -20.30 -19.55 -13.33
CA PHE A 60 -19.54 -19.01 -12.20
C PHE A 60 -18.39 -19.88 -11.71
N ALA A 61 -18.39 -21.18 -12.01
CA ALA A 61 -17.42 -22.12 -11.43
C ALA A 61 -15.97 -21.84 -11.86
N TYR A 62 -15.10 -21.64 -10.87
CA TYR A 62 -13.65 -21.80 -10.99
C TYR A 62 -13.27 -23.29 -11.13
N GLU A 63 -12.01 -23.60 -11.47
CA GLU A 63 -11.54 -24.99 -11.54
C GLU A 63 -11.67 -25.71 -10.18
N GLY A 64 -11.42 -25.02 -9.07
CA GLY A 64 -11.65 -25.54 -7.73
C GLY A 64 -13.11 -25.81 -7.40
N ASP A 65 -14.01 -24.90 -7.77
CA ASP A 65 -15.46 -25.05 -7.56
C ASP A 65 -15.99 -26.32 -8.25
N ARG A 66 -15.38 -26.71 -9.38
CA ARG A 66 -15.70 -27.97 -10.08
C ARG A 66 -15.23 -29.20 -9.33
N GLN A 67 -14.07 -29.15 -8.68
CA GLN A 67 -13.56 -30.26 -7.87
C GLN A 67 -14.40 -30.45 -6.61
N GLU A 68 -14.88 -29.35 -6.02
CA GLU A 68 -15.65 -29.35 -4.78
C GLU A 68 -17.18 -29.47 -5.01
N GLY A 69 -17.63 -29.38 -6.27
CA GLY A 69 -19.03 -29.51 -6.68
C GLY A 69 -19.92 -28.35 -6.23
N ARG A 70 -19.36 -27.20 -5.85
CA ARG A 70 -20.08 -26.03 -5.33
C ARG A 70 -19.41 -24.72 -5.73
N LEU A 71 -20.22 -23.65 -5.90
CA LEU A 71 -19.74 -22.32 -6.29
C LEU A 71 -19.18 -21.52 -5.10
N TYR A 72 -18.10 -21.98 -4.48
CA TYR A 72 -17.50 -21.27 -3.34
C TYR A 72 -16.98 -19.89 -3.72
N GLY A 73 -16.42 -19.71 -4.92
CA GLY A 73 -15.97 -18.39 -5.39
C GLY A 73 -17.11 -17.35 -5.46
N LEU A 74 -18.29 -17.73 -5.97
CA LEU A 74 -19.44 -16.84 -6.00
C LEU A 74 -20.03 -16.61 -4.61
N ALA A 75 -20.11 -17.66 -3.78
CA ALA A 75 -20.62 -17.56 -2.43
C ALA A 75 -19.76 -16.64 -1.56
N SER A 76 -18.43 -16.79 -1.60
CA SER A 76 -17.51 -16.00 -0.79
C SER A 76 -17.51 -14.52 -1.21
N PHE A 77 -17.55 -14.24 -2.51
CA PHE A 77 -17.72 -12.88 -3.03
C PHE A 77 -19.03 -12.26 -2.56
N ALA A 78 -20.16 -12.96 -2.71
CA ALA A 78 -21.46 -12.45 -2.29
C ALA A 78 -21.53 -12.20 -0.78
N LEU A 79 -20.93 -13.08 0.03
CA LEU A 79 -20.80 -12.88 1.48
C LEU A 79 -19.92 -11.67 1.82
N ALA A 80 -18.84 -11.44 1.09
CA ALA A 80 -17.98 -10.27 1.29
C ALA A 80 -18.70 -8.95 0.95
N VAL A 81 -19.47 -8.93 -0.15
CA VAL A 81 -20.34 -7.77 -0.49
C VAL A 81 -21.42 -7.58 0.59
N ALA A 82 -22.03 -8.66 1.08
CA ALA A 82 -22.98 -8.60 2.19
C ALA A 82 -22.32 -8.05 3.47
N GLY A 83 -21.07 -8.41 3.75
CA GLY A 83 -20.28 -7.86 4.85
C GLY A 83 -20.09 -6.35 4.74
N LEU A 84 -19.71 -5.83 3.56
CA LEU A 84 -19.64 -4.38 3.34
C LEU A 84 -21.03 -3.72 3.43
N ALA A 85 -22.08 -4.37 2.94
CA ALA A 85 -23.45 -3.87 3.06
C ALA A 85 -23.90 -3.78 4.53
N ILE A 86 -23.48 -4.71 5.39
CA ILE A 86 -23.72 -4.63 6.84
C ILE A 86 -22.96 -3.45 7.44
N LEU A 87 -21.72 -3.19 7.03
CA LEU A 87 -20.98 -1.99 7.46
C LEU A 87 -21.68 -0.69 7.04
N LEU A 88 -22.24 -0.66 5.83
CA LEU A 88 -23.02 0.48 5.33
C LEU A 88 -24.23 0.77 6.20
N VAL A 89 -25.02 -0.26 6.49
CA VAL A 89 -26.28 -0.11 7.23
C VAL A 89 -26.04 0.08 8.74
N GLY A 90 -25.06 -0.62 9.31
CA GLY A 90 -24.89 -0.73 10.76
C GLY A 90 -23.79 0.14 11.36
N PHE A 91 -22.81 0.57 10.55
CA PHE A 91 -21.58 1.20 11.05
C PHE A 91 -21.22 2.51 10.33
N GLY A 92 -22.06 2.99 9.42
CA GLY A 92 -21.90 4.30 8.78
C GLY A 92 -20.93 4.32 7.60
N LEU A 93 -20.62 3.18 6.98
CA LEU A 93 -19.86 3.17 5.73
C LEU A 93 -20.65 3.94 4.63
N PRO A 94 -20.07 4.98 4.00
CA PRO A 94 -20.78 5.74 2.97
C PRO A 94 -21.17 4.89 1.76
N THR A 95 -22.37 5.13 1.21
CA THR A 95 -22.87 4.39 0.04
C THR A 95 -21.96 4.47 -1.17
N THR A 96 -21.34 5.63 -1.40
CA THR A 96 -20.38 5.78 -2.49
C THR A 96 -19.09 4.99 -2.25
N ALA A 97 -18.66 4.80 -1.00
CA ALA A 97 -17.53 3.95 -0.64
C ALA A 97 -17.83 2.46 -0.85
N PHE A 98 -19.02 2.01 -0.43
CA PHE A 98 -19.51 0.64 -0.68
C PHE A 98 -19.52 0.31 -2.18
N VAL A 99 -20.18 1.15 -2.98
CA VAL A 99 -20.29 0.94 -4.43
C VAL A 99 -18.90 1.00 -5.08
N ALA A 100 -18.04 1.96 -4.70
CA ALA A 100 -16.69 2.06 -5.24
C ALA A 100 -15.88 0.77 -5.00
N ALA A 101 -15.91 0.20 -3.79
CA ALA A 101 -15.18 -1.02 -3.47
C ALA A 101 -15.60 -2.21 -4.33
N VAL A 102 -16.92 -2.40 -4.50
CA VAL A 102 -17.47 -3.48 -5.34
C VAL A 102 -17.07 -3.30 -6.81
N PHE A 103 -17.14 -2.07 -7.33
CA PHE A 103 -16.78 -1.80 -8.72
C PHE A 103 -15.28 -1.81 -8.98
N VAL A 104 -14.44 -1.41 -8.02
CA VAL A 104 -12.98 -1.57 -8.10
C VAL A 104 -12.63 -3.03 -8.35
N LEU A 105 -13.15 -3.95 -7.53
CA LEU A 105 -12.86 -5.37 -7.67
C LEU A 105 -13.44 -5.95 -8.97
N THR A 106 -14.73 -5.75 -9.22
CA THR A 106 -15.42 -6.42 -10.34
C THR A 106 -14.96 -5.93 -11.71
N THR A 107 -14.76 -4.63 -11.88
CA THR A 107 -14.24 -4.08 -13.15
C THR A 107 -12.74 -4.36 -13.31
N GLY A 108 -11.97 -4.36 -12.21
CA GLY A 108 -10.57 -4.77 -12.21
C GLY A 108 -10.39 -6.22 -12.64
N ASN A 109 -11.16 -7.15 -12.07
CA ASN A 109 -11.15 -8.57 -12.43
C ASN A 109 -11.52 -8.78 -13.91
N LEU A 110 -12.56 -8.09 -14.39
CA LEU A 110 -12.95 -8.14 -15.79
C LEU A 110 -11.82 -7.68 -16.72
N ALA A 111 -11.12 -6.59 -16.37
CA ALA A 111 -10.02 -6.07 -17.17
C ALA A 111 -8.81 -7.01 -17.19
N GLN A 112 -8.47 -7.58 -16.03
CA GLN A 112 -7.39 -8.55 -15.90
C GLN A 112 -7.65 -9.79 -16.77
N ASP A 113 -8.87 -10.34 -16.73
CA ASP A 113 -9.27 -11.50 -17.54
C ASP A 113 -9.35 -11.18 -19.04
N LEU A 114 -9.78 -9.97 -19.41
CA LEU A 114 -9.80 -9.52 -20.80
C LEU A 114 -8.39 -9.34 -21.37
N LEU A 115 -7.47 -8.76 -20.60
CA LEU A 115 -6.12 -8.49 -21.05
C LEU A 115 -5.23 -9.75 -21.02
N GLY A 116 -5.39 -10.62 -20.02
CA GLY A 116 -4.67 -11.89 -19.93
C GLY A 116 -4.84 -12.77 -21.18
N ARG A 117 -5.96 -12.62 -21.89
CA ARG A 117 -6.18 -13.27 -23.20
C ARG A 117 -5.28 -12.74 -24.32
N ARG A 118 -5.02 -11.43 -24.32
CA ARG A 118 -4.25 -10.76 -25.38
C ARG A 118 -2.75 -10.78 -25.09
N ARG A 119 -2.38 -10.67 -23.81
CA ARG A 119 -0.98 -10.64 -23.35
C ARG A 119 -0.86 -11.36 -22.01
N PRO A 120 -0.32 -12.60 -21.99
CA PRO A 120 -0.04 -13.32 -20.75
C PRO A 120 1.21 -12.71 -20.09
N SER A 121 1.02 -11.59 -19.39
CA SER A 121 2.05 -10.94 -18.57
C SER A 121 1.43 -10.59 -17.22
N PRO A 122 2.01 -11.07 -16.09
CA PRO A 122 1.52 -10.74 -14.75
C PRO A 122 1.44 -9.23 -14.51
N VAL A 123 2.47 -8.49 -14.95
CA VAL A 123 2.54 -7.02 -14.83
C VAL A 123 1.41 -6.34 -15.60
N ALA A 124 1.14 -6.79 -16.84
CA ALA A 124 0.07 -6.23 -17.65
C ALA A 124 -1.32 -6.48 -17.02
N GLY A 125 -1.56 -7.69 -16.50
CA GLY A 125 -2.80 -8.04 -15.80
C GLY A 125 -3.01 -7.18 -14.55
N THR A 126 -1.99 -7.02 -13.72
CA THR A 126 -2.05 -6.19 -12.51
C THR A 126 -2.24 -4.71 -12.84
N ALA A 127 -1.57 -4.19 -13.87
CA ALA A 127 -1.78 -2.82 -14.35
C ALA A 127 -3.21 -2.62 -14.88
N ALA A 128 -3.77 -3.59 -15.61
CA ALA A 128 -5.15 -3.53 -16.09
C ALA A 128 -6.16 -3.52 -14.94
N PHE A 129 -5.95 -4.37 -13.92
CA PHE A 129 -6.74 -4.35 -12.70
C PHE A 129 -6.70 -2.97 -12.03
N ALA A 130 -5.50 -2.44 -11.78
CA ALA A 130 -5.33 -1.16 -11.10
C ALA A 130 -5.99 0.00 -11.89
N VAL A 131 -5.73 0.11 -13.20
CA VAL A 131 -6.26 1.21 -14.02
C VAL A 131 -7.77 1.11 -14.20
N VAL A 132 -8.28 -0.05 -14.63
CA VAL A 132 -9.73 -0.19 -14.90
C VAL A 132 -10.52 -0.25 -13.60
N GLY A 133 -9.99 -0.86 -12.54
CA GLY A 133 -10.57 -0.81 -11.20
C GLY A 133 -10.69 0.62 -10.68
N THR A 134 -9.67 1.46 -10.87
CA THR A 134 -9.73 2.89 -10.53
C THR A 134 -10.86 3.60 -11.28
N LEU A 135 -10.92 3.40 -12.60
CA LEU A 135 -11.95 4.03 -13.44
C LEU A 135 -13.35 3.53 -13.10
N GLY A 136 -13.52 2.23 -12.87
CA GLY A 136 -14.78 1.61 -12.48
C GLY A 136 -15.26 2.10 -11.12
N GLY A 137 -14.37 2.14 -10.13
CA GLY A 137 -14.64 2.71 -8.81
C GLY A 137 -15.09 4.17 -8.90
N ALA A 138 -14.31 5.02 -9.56
CA ALA A 138 -14.62 6.44 -9.70
C ALA A 138 -15.89 6.70 -10.53
N ALA A 139 -16.15 5.93 -11.59
CA ALA A 139 -17.39 6.04 -12.35
C ALA A 139 -18.61 5.61 -11.52
N SER A 140 -18.46 4.57 -10.70
CA SER A 140 -19.54 4.04 -9.87
C SER A 140 -19.98 5.01 -8.77
N THR A 141 -19.08 5.86 -8.25
CA THR A 141 -19.46 6.92 -7.30
C THR A 141 -20.29 8.01 -7.98
N ALA A 142 -19.95 8.37 -9.23
CA ALA A 142 -20.76 9.30 -10.02
C ALA A 142 -22.14 8.72 -10.34
N VAL A 143 -22.21 7.43 -10.71
CA VAL A 143 -23.49 6.72 -10.91
C VAL A 143 -24.30 6.69 -9.62
N ALA A 144 -23.68 6.37 -8.47
CA ALA A 144 -24.36 6.40 -7.17
C ALA A 144 -24.92 7.80 -6.86
N GLY A 145 -24.21 8.87 -7.24
CA GLY A 145 -24.70 10.24 -7.13
C GLY A 145 -25.95 10.53 -7.96
N VAL A 146 -25.99 10.05 -9.22
CA VAL A 146 -27.19 10.14 -10.07
C VAL A 146 -28.37 9.36 -9.47
N LEU A 147 -28.09 8.27 -8.75
CA LEU A 147 -29.08 7.43 -8.09
C LEU A 147 -29.52 7.94 -6.71
N GLY A 148 -29.02 9.10 -6.26
CA GLY A 148 -29.48 9.77 -5.05
C GLY A 148 -28.51 9.76 -3.86
N ALA A 149 -27.34 9.11 -3.97
CA ALA A 149 -26.30 9.23 -2.95
C ALA A 149 -25.58 10.59 -3.03
N SER A 150 -24.80 10.92 -2.00
CA SER A 150 -23.93 12.11 -1.99
C SER A 150 -22.50 11.72 -2.39
N PRO A 151 -22.07 11.95 -3.65
CA PRO A 151 -20.72 11.60 -4.07
C PRO A 151 -19.69 12.59 -3.50
N PRO A 152 -18.47 12.12 -3.15
CA PRO A 152 -17.38 12.99 -2.77
C PRO A 152 -16.92 13.83 -3.98
N ALA A 153 -16.10 14.86 -3.71
CA ALA A 153 -15.48 15.65 -4.76
C ALA A 153 -14.72 14.74 -5.77
N PRO A 154 -14.66 15.09 -7.07
CA PRO A 154 -14.07 14.22 -8.09
C PRO A 154 -12.62 13.80 -7.79
N GLY A 155 -11.81 14.69 -7.20
CA GLY A 155 -10.46 14.36 -6.78
C GLY A 155 -10.43 13.26 -5.71
N LEU A 156 -11.26 13.39 -4.66
CA LEU A 156 -11.39 12.37 -3.62
C LEU A 156 -11.94 11.05 -4.18
N ALA A 157 -12.94 11.09 -5.06
CA ALA A 157 -13.49 9.91 -5.72
C ALA A 157 -12.43 9.10 -6.48
N VAL A 158 -11.58 9.77 -7.26
CA VAL A 158 -10.48 9.13 -7.99
C VAL A 158 -9.40 8.63 -7.02
N PHE A 159 -9.07 9.42 -5.99
CA PHE A 159 -8.06 9.05 -5.00
C PHE A 159 -8.43 7.76 -4.25
N VAL A 160 -9.65 7.66 -3.71
CA VAL A 160 -10.06 6.47 -2.96
C VAL A 160 -10.21 5.25 -3.88
N ALA A 161 -10.75 5.42 -5.09
CA ALA A 161 -10.86 4.35 -6.06
C ALA A 161 -9.48 3.82 -6.50
N ALA A 162 -8.54 4.73 -6.76
CA ALA A 162 -7.16 4.36 -7.10
C ALA A 162 -6.45 3.64 -5.95
N SER A 163 -6.66 4.11 -4.71
CA SER A 163 -6.08 3.51 -3.51
C SER A 163 -6.61 2.09 -3.29
N GLY A 164 -7.92 1.89 -3.41
CA GLY A 164 -8.54 0.57 -3.36
C GLY A 164 -8.04 -0.35 -4.50
N ALA A 165 -7.92 0.17 -5.72
CA ALA A 165 -7.46 -0.62 -6.86
C ALA A 165 -5.98 -1.02 -6.74
N LEU A 166 -5.11 -0.13 -6.24
CA LEU A 166 -3.70 -0.41 -5.98
C LEU A 166 -3.53 -1.42 -4.83
N LEU A 167 -4.29 -1.27 -3.75
CA LEU A 167 -4.28 -2.25 -2.65
C LEU A 167 -4.78 -3.62 -3.13
N GLY A 168 -5.87 -3.65 -3.90
CA GLY A 168 -6.38 -4.90 -4.46
C GLY A 168 -5.40 -5.57 -5.42
N ALA A 169 -4.73 -4.78 -6.27
CA ALA A 169 -3.64 -5.26 -7.12
C ALA A 169 -2.47 -5.84 -6.29
N LEU A 170 -2.10 -5.19 -5.18
CA LEU A 170 -1.05 -5.65 -4.27
C LEU A 170 -1.42 -6.97 -3.61
N ILE A 171 -2.62 -7.07 -3.00
CA ILE A 171 -3.10 -8.30 -2.34
C ILE A 171 -3.14 -9.46 -3.34
N ARG A 172 -3.67 -9.24 -4.56
CA ARG A 172 -3.70 -10.27 -5.61
C ARG A 172 -2.33 -10.69 -6.12
N SER A 173 -1.32 -9.81 -6.00
CA SER A 173 0.06 -10.12 -6.40
C SER A 173 0.84 -10.81 -5.27
N ALA A 174 0.40 -10.66 -4.02
CA ALA A 174 1.03 -11.26 -2.85
C ALA A 174 0.38 -12.59 -2.41
N LEU A 175 -0.92 -12.74 -2.67
CA LEU A 175 -1.72 -13.91 -2.25
C LEU A 175 -2.31 -14.65 -3.46
N TYR A 176 -3.11 -15.69 -3.20
CA TYR A 176 -3.65 -16.56 -4.24
C TYR A 176 -4.85 -15.91 -4.95
N VAL A 177 -5.11 -16.35 -6.19
CA VAL A 177 -6.17 -15.83 -7.08
C VAL A 177 -7.60 -15.93 -6.49
N ARG A 178 -7.82 -16.69 -5.40
CA ARG A 178 -9.13 -16.89 -4.76
C ARG A 178 -9.47 -15.89 -3.66
N ASP A 179 -8.59 -14.93 -3.37
CA ASP A 179 -8.76 -14.00 -2.26
C ASP A 179 -9.64 -12.78 -2.59
N ASP A 180 -10.58 -12.92 -3.53
CA ASP A 180 -11.58 -11.88 -3.88
C ASP A 180 -12.30 -11.29 -2.65
N PRO A 181 -12.72 -12.08 -1.63
CA PRO A 181 -13.28 -11.55 -0.39
C PRO A 181 -12.32 -10.63 0.37
N LEU A 182 -11.05 -11.03 0.49
CA LEU A 182 -10.05 -10.23 1.19
C LEU A 182 -9.75 -8.95 0.42
N VAL A 183 -9.60 -9.03 -0.90
CA VAL A 183 -9.41 -7.86 -1.76
C VAL A 183 -10.58 -6.89 -1.61
N LEU A 184 -11.82 -7.38 -1.65
CA LEU A 184 -13.02 -6.55 -1.52
C LEU A 184 -13.09 -5.86 -0.16
N LEU A 185 -12.94 -6.63 0.92
CA LEU A 185 -13.05 -6.10 2.28
C LEU A 185 -11.92 -5.13 2.59
N SER A 186 -10.67 -5.47 2.26
CA SER A 186 -9.52 -4.58 2.46
C SER A 186 -9.63 -3.31 1.63
N SER A 187 -10.07 -3.39 0.37
CA SER A 187 -10.30 -2.21 -0.48
C SER A 187 -11.44 -1.36 0.07
N GLY A 188 -12.54 -1.98 0.51
CA GLY A 188 -13.68 -1.27 1.10
C GLY A 188 -13.33 -0.55 2.39
N LEU A 189 -12.61 -1.21 3.30
CA LEU A 189 -12.14 -0.59 4.55
C LEU A 189 -11.13 0.53 4.29
N LEU A 190 -10.22 0.38 3.32
CA LEU A 190 -9.30 1.45 2.94
C LEU A 190 -10.05 2.64 2.33
N ILE A 191 -10.97 2.41 1.39
CA ILE A 191 -11.78 3.46 0.80
C ILE A 191 -12.56 4.20 1.89
N TRP A 192 -13.17 3.47 2.82
CA TRP A 192 -13.87 4.07 3.95
C TRP A 192 -12.95 4.96 4.79
N LEU A 193 -11.81 4.45 5.22
CA LEU A 193 -10.81 5.21 5.98
C LEU A 193 -10.44 6.51 5.27
N LEU A 194 -10.17 6.46 3.96
CA LEU A 194 -9.76 7.64 3.20
C LEU A 194 -10.89 8.66 3.01
N VAL A 195 -12.15 8.21 2.88
CA VAL A 195 -13.30 9.11 2.86
C VAL A 195 -13.47 9.81 4.20
N GLU A 196 -13.35 9.08 5.31
CA GLU A 196 -13.44 9.64 6.66
C GLU A 196 -12.28 10.61 6.96
N LEU A 197 -11.06 10.29 6.53
CA LEU A 197 -9.88 11.15 6.72
C LEU A 197 -10.02 12.52 6.06
N GLU A 198 -10.75 12.60 4.95
CA GLU A 198 -10.97 13.84 4.20
C GLU A 198 -12.37 14.43 4.49
N ALA A 199 -13.14 13.82 5.39
CA ALA A 199 -14.47 14.28 5.76
C ALA A 199 -14.40 15.71 6.33
N GLY A 200 -15.29 16.59 5.86
CA GLY A 200 -15.30 17.99 6.28
C GLY A 200 -14.18 18.86 5.69
N THR A 201 -13.34 18.31 4.80
CA THR A 201 -12.37 19.08 3.99
C THR A 201 -12.86 19.19 2.54
N PRO A 202 -12.26 20.09 1.72
CA PRO A 202 -12.49 20.11 0.27
C PRO A 202 -11.97 18.85 -0.47
N GLY A 203 -11.27 17.94 0.23
CA GLY A 203 -10.60 16.80 -0.36
C GLY A 203 -9.36 17.18 -1.18
N PRO A 204 -8.60 16.19 -1.68
CA PRO A 204 -7.48 16.44 -2.56
C PRO A 204 -7.96 16.97 -3.91
N SER A 205 -7.32 18.04 -4.40
CA SER A 205 -7.62 18.58 -5.73
C SER A 205 -7.36 17.55 -6.84
N THR A 206 -8.18 17.55 -7.89
CA THR A 206 -8.01 16.67 -9.05
C THR A 206 -6.60 16.77 -9.67
N ARG A 207 -6.01 17.97 -9.67
CA ARG A 207 -4.64 18.18 -10.16
C ARG A 207 -3.60 17.44 -9.32
N ARG A 208 -3.72 17.48 -7.99
CA ARG A 208 -2.82 16.76 -7.07
C ARG A 208 -2.96 15.24 -7.24
N VAL A 209 -4.18 14.74 -7.37
CA VAL A 209 -4.43 13.30 -7.58
C VAL A 209 -3.88 12.84 -8.93
N ALA A 210 -4.13 13.60 -10.00
CA ALA A 210 -3.59 13.30 -11.32
C ALA A 210 -2.05 13.34 -11.34
N ALA A 211 -1.43 14.32 -10.69
CA ALA A 211 0.02 14.38 -10.52
C ALA A 211 0.54 13.20 -9.71
N GLY A 212 -0.13 12.84 -8.61
CA GLY A 212 0.20 11.68 -7.79
C GLY A 212 0.18 10.39 -8.60
N LEU A 213 -0.89 10.13 -9.37
CA LEU A 213 -0.98 8.97 -10.26
C LEU A 213 0.13 8.97 -11.33
N ALA A 214 0.38 10.11 -11.97
CA ALA A 214 1.42 10.21 -13.00
C ALA A 214 2.82 9.94 -12.42
N LEU A 215 3.14 10.54 -11.27
CA LEU A 215 4.43 10.37 -10.60
C LEU A 215 4.63 8.94 -10.11
N THR A 216 3.60 8.31 -9.55
CA THR A 216 3.72 6.97 -8.99
C THR A 216 3.72 5.90 -10.08
N VAL A 217 2.96 6.08 -11.17
CA VAL A 217 3.07 5.21 -12.35
C VAL A 217 4.46 5.33 -12.98
N ALA A 218 5.01 6.54 -13.09
CA ALA A 218 6.37 6.73 -13.58
C ALA A 218 7.40 6.05 -12.66
N LEU A 219 7.26 6.22 -11.34
CA LEU A 219 8.10 5.55 -10.35
C LEU A 219 8.03 4.02 -10.48
N GLY A 220 6.82 3.46 -10.57
CA GLY A 220 6.62 2.03 -10.75
C GLY A 220 7.25 1.52 -12.06
N TYR A 221 7.07 2.25 -13.15
CA TYR A 221 7.71 1.91 -14.43
C TYR A 221 9.24 1.93 -14.34
N VAL A 222 9.83 2.95 -13.70
CA VAL A 222 11.28 3.03 -13.50
C VAL A 222 11.77 1.88 -12.62
N ALA A 223 11.08 1.56 -11.52
CA ALA A 223 11.45 0.45 -10.64
C ALA A 223 11.39 -0.90 -11.37
N TYR A 224 10.40 -1.08 -12.24
CA TYR A 224 10.29 -2.24 -13.11
C TYR A 224 11.41 -2.27 -14.17
N ALA A 225 11.67 -1.16 -14.85
CA ALA A 225 12.66 -1.08 -15.94
C ALA A 225 14.11 -1.21 -15.45
N LEU A 226 14.39 -0.80 -14.22
CA LEU A 226 15.70 -0.94 -13.57
C LEU A 226 15.83 -2.23 -12.74
N GLU A 227 14.77 -3.04 -12.69
CA GLU A 227 14.73 -4.29 -11.91
C GLU A 227 15.18 -4.09 -10.45
N THR A 228 14.74 -2.99 -9.84
CA THR A 228 15.09 -2.62 -8.45
C THR A 228 14.05 -3.08 -7.43
N ALA A 229 12.87 -3.51 -7.88
CA ALA A 229 11.81 -4.01 -7.01
C ALA A 229 10.99 -5.14 -7.66
N SER A 230 10.56 -6.09 -6.83
CA SER A 230 9.55 -7.09 -7.19
C SER A 230 8.19 -6.44 -7.54
N ILE A 231 7.25 -7.17 -8.16
CA ILE A 231 5.91 -6.63 -8.45
C ILE A 231 5.21 -6.16 -7.16
N THR A 232 5.29 -6.94 -6.08
CA THR A 232 4.73 -6.57 -4.78
C THR A 232 5.48 -5.37 -4.18
N GLY A 233 6.81 -5.35 -4.24
CA GLY A 233 7.63 -4.20 -3.83
C GLY A 233 7.28 -2.91 -4.57
N MET A 234 7.11 -3.00 -5.89
CA MET A 234 6.70 -1.90 -6.76
C MET A 234 5.30 -1.39 -6.38
N LEU A 235 4.31 -2.26 -6.24
CA LEU A 235 2.94 -1.85 -5.87
C LEU A 235 2.87 -1.24 -4.48
N THR A 236 3.59 -1.81 -3.50
CA THR A 236 3.73 -1.22 -2.17
C THR A 236 4.35 0.18 -2.26
N GLY A 237 5.46 0.34 -2.98
CA GLY A 237 6.12 1.63 -3.17
C GLY A 237 5.22 2.66 -3.87
N VAL A 238 4.50 2.25 -4.92
CA VAL A 238 3.52 3.07 -5.65
C VAL A 238 2.41 3.54 -4.73
N LEU A 239 1.83 2.65 -3.92
CA LEU A 239 0.75 3.00 -2.99
C LEU A 239 1.24 3.98 -1.92
N LEU A 240 2.41 3.73 -1.31
CA LEU A 240 3.00 4.60 -0.29
C LEU A 240 3.33 5.99 -0.86
N ALA A 241 3.96 6.04 -2.04
CA ALA A 241 4.28 7.28 -2.72
C ALA A 241 3.02 8.05 -3.15
N PHE A 242 1.94 7.34 -3.52
CA PHE A 242 0.66 7.96 -3.84
C PHE A 242 0.05 8.64 -2.62
N PHE A 243 0.10 8.00 -1.45
CA PHE A 243 -0.38 8.60 -0.20
C PHE A 243 0.49 9.79 0.19
N ALA A 244 1.81 9.68 0.05
CA ALA A 244 2.75 10.78 0.30
C ALA A 244 2.37 12.03 -0.53
N VAL A 245 2.14 11.89 -1.85
CA VAL A 245 1.74 13.03 -2.70
C VAL A 245 0.37 13.57 -2.34
N VAL A 246 -0.64 12.71 -2.18
CA VAL A 246 -2.04 13.15 -2.13
C VAL A 246 -2.40 13.68 -0.74
N LEU A 247 -2.07 12.93 0.31
CA LEU A 247 -2.38 13.28 1.71
C LEU A 247 -1.38 14.31 2.26
N GLY A 248 -0.08 14.07 2.06
CA GLY A 248 0.97 14.94 2.60
C GLY A 248 1.32 16.13 1.70
N GLY A 249 1.45 15.89 0.40
CA GLY A 249 1.92 16.85 -0.60
C GLY A 249 3.28 16.48 -1.21
N TYR A 250 3.74 17.27 -2.18
CA TYR A 250 4.95 16.95 -2.96
C TYR A 250 6.22 16.78 -2.11
N GLY A 251 6.35 17.49 -0.98
CA GLY A 251 7.50 17.35 -0.08
C GLY A 251 7.65 15.93 0.47
N TRP A 252 6.54 15.35 0.96
CA TRP A 252 6.50 13.99 1.50
C TRP A 252 6.92 12.98 0.45
N PHE A 253 6.43 13.15 -0.79
CA PHE A 253 6.83 12.33 -1.92
C PHE A 253 8.31 12.43 -2.24
N VAL A 254 8.88 13.64 -2.25
CA VAL A 254 10.31 13.84 -2.56
C VAL A 254 11.19 13.14 -1.54
N LEU A 255 10.89 13.24 -0.25
CA LEU A 255 11.64 12.53 0.79
C LEU A 255 11.58 11.00 0.57
N LEU A 256 10.38 10.47 0.36
CA LEU A 256 10.17 9.02 0.21
C LEU A 256 10.78 8.46 -1.07
N VAL A 257 10.62 9.15 -2.20
CA VAL A 257 11.18 8.71 -3.48
C VAL A 257 12.70 8.87 -3.52
N THR A 258 13.26 9.83 -2.77
CA THR A 258 14.71 9.94 -2.59
C THR A 258 15.25 8.71 -1.88
N PHE A 259 14.58 8.25 -0.81
CA PHE A 259 14.93 6.99 -0.14
C PHE A 259 14.85 5.80 -1.12
N PHE A 260 13.74 5.61 -1.82
CA PHE A 260 13.62 4.48 -2.75
C PHE A 260 14.61 4.54 -3.91
N GLY A 261 14.79 5.73 -4.51
CA GLY A 261 15.67 5.94 -5.64
C GLY A 261 17.14 5.77 -5.27
N LEU A 262 17.61 6.48 -4.25
CA LEU A 262 19.00 6.37 -3.81
C LEU A 262 19.30 5.01 -3.17
N GLY A 263 18.36 4.46 -2.40
CA GLY A 263 18.51 3.14 -1.82
C GLY A 263 18.61 2.05 -2.87
N GLY A 264 17.72 2.05 -3.87
CA GLY A 264 17.78 1.09 -4.98
C GLY A 264 19.05 1.21 -5.83
N LEU A 265 19.53 2.44 -6.06
CA LEU A 265 20.82 2.68 -6.73
C LEU A 265 22.01 2.19 -5.90
N ALA A 266 21.99 2.41 -4.58
CA ALA A 266 23.01 1.91 -3.66
C ALA A 266 23.05 0.38 -3.66
N SER A 267 21.89 -0.30 -3.67
CA SER A 267 21.82 -1.76 -3.76
C SER A 267 22.45 -2.31 -5.05
N LYS A 268 22.21 -1.67 -6.20
CA LYS A 268 22.79 -2.08 -7.48
C LYS A 268 24.26 -1.67 -7.67
N TYR A 269 24.75 -0.69 -6.91
CA TYR A 269 26.15 -0.25 -7.01
C TYR A 269 27.10 -1.40 -6.67
N ARG A 270 27.99 -1.75 -7.63
CA ARG A 270 28.95 -2.87 -7.52
C ARG A 270 28.31 -4.19 -7.09
N TYR A 271 27.16 -4.53 -7.68
CA TYR A 271 26.41 -5.73 -7.34
C TYR A 271 27.24 -7.03 -7.43
N GLU A 272 28.05 -7.20 -8.48
CA GLU A 272 28.91 -8.37 -8.66
C GLU A 272 29.90 -8.56 -7.50
N GLU A 273 30.54 -7.48 -7.03
CA GLU A 273 31.47 -7.53 -5.89
C GLU A 273 30.75 -7.91 -4.59
N LYS A 274 29.51 -7.43 -4.39
CA LYS A 274 28.69 -7.82 -3.24
C LYS A 274 28.26 -9.28 -3.30
N LEU A 275 28.01 -9.79 -4.50
CA LEU A 275 27.62 -11.17 -4.72
C LEU A 275 28.78 -12.12 -4.42
N ASP A 276 29.98 -11.80 -4.87
CA ASP A 276 31.21 -12.55 -4.55
C ASP A 276 31.52 -12.57 -3.05
N ARG A 277 31.16 -11.49 -2.33
CA ARG A 277 31.29 -11.37 -0.88
C ARG A 277 30.16 -12.03 -0.09
N GLY A 278 29.11 -12.55 -0.75
CA GLY A 278 27.96 -13.17 -0.07
C GLY A 278 27.04 -12.18 0.66
N ILE A 279 27.16 -10.89 0.37
CA ILE A 279 26.40 -9.80 1.02
C ILE A 279 25.37 -9.15 0.09
N ALA A 280 25.27 -9.64 -1.15
CA ALA A 280 24.29 -9.12 -2.10
C ALA A 280 22.88 -9.40 -1.61
N GLN A 281 22.02 -8.38 -1.72
CA GLN A 281 20.61 -8.54 -1.42
C GLN A 281 19.96 -9.56 -2.37
N GLU A 282 19.09 -10.40 -1.82
CA GLU A 282 18.36 -11.44 -2.55
C GLU A 282 17.57 -10.88 -3.74
N ASN A 283 17.19 -11.74 -4.70
CA ASN A 283 16.45 -11.37 -5.92
C ASN A 283 17.19 -10.34 -6.81
N ASP A 284 18.48 -10.54 -7.11
CA ASP A 284 19.29 -9.61 -7.90
C ASP A 284 19.33 -8.18 -7.33
N GLY A 285 19.19 -8.04 -6.01
CA GLY A 285 19.11 -6.75 -5.33
C GLY A 285 17.73 -6.08 -5.37
N ALA A 286 16.69 -6.78 -5.84
CA ALA A 286 15.34 -6.25 -5.89
C ALA A 286 14.63 -6.38 -4.54
N ARG A 287 14.09 -5.26 -4.03
CA ARG A 287 13.38 -5.27 -2.73
C ARG A 287 11.98 -5.88 -2.84
N GLY A 288 11.69 -6.80 -1.92
CA GLY A 288 10.37 -7.43 -1.75
C GLY A 288 9.34 -6.47 -1.13
N GLY A 289 8.05 -6.78 -1.32
CA GLY A 289 6.94 -6.02 -0.70
C GLY A 289 7.05 -5.88 0.82
N GLY A 290 7.45 -6.94 1.52
CA GLY A 290 7.67 -6.92 2.98
C GLY A 290 8.76 -5.97 3.42
N ASN A 291 9.92 -5.97 2.73
CA ASN A 291 11.04 -5.07 3.05
C ASN A 291 10.67 -3.60 2.78
N VAL A 292 9.96 -3.32 1.68
CA VAL A 292 9.47 -1.97 1.37
C VAL A 292 8.49 -1.49 2.44
N LEU A 293 7.55 -2.36 2.84
CA LEU A 293 6.54 -2.03 3.85
C LEU A 293 7.19 -1.81 5.22
N ALA A 294 8.06 -2.71 5.69
CA ALA A 294 8.74 -2.61 6.97
C ALA A 294 9.50 -1.28 7.13
N ASN A 295 10.29 -0.91 6.12
CA ASN A 295 11.05 0.34 6.12
C ASN A 295 10.19 1.60 6.03
N SER A 296 8.97 1.48 5.49
CA SER A 296 8.11 2.64 5.20
C SER A 296 6.85 2.69 6.06
N ALA A 297 6.61 1.72 6.93
CA ALA A 297 5.36 1.61 7.69
C ALA A 297 5.19 2.82 8.62
N VAL A 298 6.26 3.24 9.27
CA VAL A 298 6.28 4.40 10.17
C VAL A 298 6.04 5.69 9.38
N ALA A 299 6.63 5.81 8.19
CA ALA A 299 6.38 6.92 7.28
C ALA A 299 4.91 6.94 6.80
N LEU A 300 4.33 5.77 6.49
CA LEU A 300 2.90 5.65 6.15
C LEU A 300 2.01 6.10 7.30
N VAL A 301 2.26 5.60 8.52
CA VAL A 301 1.51 6.00 9.71
C VAL A 301 1.65 7.49 9.95
N ALA A 302 2.83 8.06 9.75
CA ALA A 302 3.06 9.48 9.91
C ALA A 302 2.28 10.34 8.89
N VAL A 303 2.25 9.96 7.60
CA VAL A 303 1.47 10.73 6.60
C VAL A 303 -0.04 10.59 6.80
N VAL A 304 -0.51 9.41 7.20
CA VAL A 304 -1.93 9.19 7.54
C VAL A 304 -2.29 9.98 8.80
N GLY A 305 -1.43 9.96 9.83
CA GLY A 305 -1.60 10.73 11.05
C GLY A 305 -1.59 12.24 10.79
N TYR A 306 -0.75 12.71 9.86
CA TYR A 306 -0.77 14.10 9.39
C TYR A 306 -2.10 14.48 8.72
N ALA A 307 -2.66 13.62 7.88
CA ALA A 307 -3.98 13.86 7.30
C ALA A 307 -5.09 13.87 8.37
N ALA A 308 -5.01 12.95 9.33
CA ALA A 308 -5.95 12.84 10.44
C ALA A 308 -5.82 13.97 11.47
N SER A 309 -4.70 14.69 11.52
CA SER A 309 -4.41 15.65 12.59
C SER A 309 -5.43 16.80 12.61
N GLY A 310 -5.90 17.20 11.43
CA GLY A 310 -6.95 18.21 11.27
C GLY A 310 -8.30 17.80 11.87
N LEU A 311 -8.67 16.52 11.73
CA LEU A 311 -9.90 15.96 12.31
C LEU A 311 -9.82 15.86 13.84
N ALA A 312 -8.64 15.48 14.35
CA ALA A 312 -8.41 15.32 15.78
C ALA A 312 -8.08 16.63 16.50
N GLY A 313 -7.88 17.73 15.77
CA GLY A 313 -7.47 19.02 16.34
C GLY A 313 -6.09 18.98 17.01
N ILE A 314 -5.22 18.06 16.58
CA ILE A 314 -3.86 17.89 17.11
C ILE A 314 -2.83 18.55 16.19
N ASP A 315 -1.70 18.95 16.77
CA ASP A 315 -0.61 19.53 15.99
C ASP A 315 -0.09 18.54 14.94
N ALA A 316 0.04 19.02 13.71
CA ALA A 316 0.51 18.25 12.57
C ALA A 316 2.05 18.16 12.50
N SER A 317 2.76 19.03 13.23
CA SER A 317 4.22 19.12 13.22
C SER A 317 4.91 17.78 13.57
N PRO A 318 4.55 17.07 14.66
CA PRO A 318 5.23 15.84 15.05
C PRO A 318 5.21 14.76 13.96
N PHE A 319 4.15 14.72 13.14
CA PHE A 319 4.05 13.77 12.03
C PHE A 319 5.07 14.04 10.90
N ARG A 320 5.37 15.31 10.60
CA ARG A 320 6.41 15.66 9.61
C ARG A 320 7.79 15.21 10.09
N PHE A 321 8.05 15.39 11.39
CA PHE A 321 9.30 14.98 12.02
C PHE A 321 9.41 13.45 12.14
N ALA A 322 8.33 12.76 12.52
CA ALA A 322 8.27 11.30 12.53
C ALA A 322 8.54 10.72 11.13
N PHE A 323 7.92 11.29 10.10
CA PHE A 323 8.13 10.89 8.72
C PHE A 323 9.58 11.08 8.28
N ALA A 324 10.13 12.29 8.48
CA ALA A 324 11.49 12.59 8.08
C ALA A 324 12.52 11.72 8.83
N GLY A 325 12.34 11.53 10.15
CA GLY A 325 13.20 10.67 10.96
C GLY A 325 13.18 9.21 10.53
N ALA A 326 11.99 8.65 10.29
CA ALA A 326 11.83 7.27 9.83
C ALA A 326 12.47 7.05 8.45
N VAL A 327 12.21 7.95 7.49
CA VAL A 327 12.80 7.88 6.14
C VAL A 327 14.32 8.10 6.18
N ALA A 328 14.81 8.97 7.07
CA ALA A 328 16.24 9.20 7.28
C ALA A 328 16.93 7.94 7.81
N ALA A 329 16.33 7.25 8.78
CA ALA A 329 16.86 5.99 9.30
C ALA A 329 16.90 4.90 8.22
N ALA A 330 15.82 4.74 7.45
CA ALA A 330 15.77 3.73 6.37
C ALA A 330 16.84 3.99 5.29
N LEU A 331 17.07 5.24 4.90
CA LEU A 331 18.12 5.58 3.94
C LEU A 331 19.52 5.46 4.55
N ALA A 332 19.69 5.85 5.81
CA ALA A 332 20.96 5.72 6.52
C ALA A 332 21.39 4.25 6.62
N ASP A 333 20.47 3.39 7.03
CA ASP A 333 20.70 1.95 7.11
C ASP A 333 21.04 1.34 5.74
N THR A 334 20.26 1.69 4.71
CA THR A 334 20.55 1.24 3.35
C THR A 334 21.94 1.71 2.88
N PHE A 335 22.33 2.95 3.12
CA PHE A 335 23.66 3.42 2.72
C PHE A 335 24.77 2.75 3.53
N SER A 336 24.55 2.53 4.83
CA SER A 336 25.52 1.88 5.69
C SER A 336 25.78 0.44 5.29
N SER A 337 24.74 -0.35 5.07
CA SER A 337 24.85 -1.74 4.65
C SER A 337 25.43 -1.87 3.24
N GLU A 338 24.91 -1.11 2.28
CA GLU A 338 25.27 -1.25 0.86
C GLU A 338 26.67 -0.73 0.52
N PHE A 339 27.10 0.39 1.14
CA PHE A 339 28.46 0.90 0.94
C PHE A 339 29.44 0.33 1.96
N GLY A 340 29.01 0.14 3.21
CA GLY A 340 29.87 -0.37 4.28
C GLY A 340 30.26 -1.83 4.08
N GLY A 341 29.39 -2.66 3.49
CA GLY A 341 29.68 -4.07 3.21
C GLY A 341 30.81 -4.30 2.18
N LEU A 342 31.15 -3.27 1.38
CA LEU A 342 32.27 -3.33 0.44
C LEU A 342 33.65 -3.22 1.11
N PHE A 343 33.70 -2.93 2.42
CA PHE A 343 34.93 -2.74 3.17
C PHE A 343 35.19 -3.90 4.14
N ASP A 344 36.47 -4.20 4.33
CA ASP A 344 36.92 -5.29 5.20
C ASP A 344 37.03 -4.87 6.67
N ALA A 345 37.21 -5.88 7.53
CA ALA A 345 37.29 -5.73 8.98
C ALA A 345 36.09 -5.03 9.64
N PRO A 346 34.84 -5.40 9.30
CA PRO A 346 33.68 -4.92 10.03
C PRO A 346 33.72 -5.44 11.47
N ARG A 347 33.11 -4.68 12.38
CA ARG A 347 33.09 -5.01 13.81
C ARG A 347 31.67 -5.10 14.31
N LEU A 348 31.37 -6.09 15.15
CA LEU A 348 30.08 -6.14 15.82
C LEU A 348 29.87 -4.89 16.67
N VAL A 349 28.71 -4.24 16.53
CA VAL A 349 28.40 -3.01 17.27
C VAL A 349 28.38 -3.20 18.79
N THR A 350 28.13 -4.43 19.25
CA THR A 350 28.02 -4.78 20.68
C THR A 350 29.36 -5.12 21.34
N THR A 351 30.23 -5.88 20.66
CA THR A 351 31.49 -6.38 21.23
C THR A 351 32.73 -5.69 20.67
N LEU A 352 32.61 -4.97 19.55
CA LEU A 352 33.70 -4.38 18.77
C LEU A 352 34.71 -5.40 18.21
N GLU A 353 34.39 -6.68 18.29
CA GLU A 353 35.16 -7.77 17.70
C GLU A 353 35.01 -7.76 16.18
N GLN A 354 36.09 -8.07 15.49
CA GLN A 354 36.09 -8.16 14.04
C GLN A 354 35.35 -9.43 13.61
N VAL A 355 34.43 -9.29 12.65
CA VAL A 355 33.63 -10.38 12.10
C VAL A 355 33.67 -10.35 10.58
N ASP A 356 33.05 -11.34 9.95
CA ASP A 356 32.97 -11.41 8.49
C ASP A 356 31.98 -10.36 7.93
N PRO A 357 32.26 -9.78 6.75
CA PRO A 357 31.29 -8.93 6.04
C PRO A 357 29.93 -9.61 5.86
N GLY A 358 28.85 -8.84 6.07
CA GLY A 358 27.49 -9.35 6.01
C GLY A 358 26.96 -9.98 7.30
N THR A 359 27.76 -10.01 8.37
CA THR A 359 27.27 -10.42 9.69
C THR A 359 26.26 -9.39 10.23
N ASP A 360 25.09 -9.84 10.65
CA ASP A 360 24.05 -8.97 11.22
C ASP A 360 24.58 -8.16 12.41
N GLY A 361 24.37 -6.84 12.35
CA GLY A 361 24.87 -5.89 13.35
C GLY A 361 26.37 -5.58 13.29
N ALA A 362 27.08 -6.03 12.25
CA ALA A 362 28.44 -5.61 11.98
C ALA A 362 28.48 -4.25 11.29
N VAL A 363 29.36 -3.37 11.78
CA VAL A 363 29.49 -1.99 11.30
C VAL A 363 30.92 -1.69 10.82
N THR A 364 31.01 -0.86 9.78
CA THR A 364 32.26 -0.24 9.33
C THR A 364 32.18 1.27 9.50
N TRP A 365 33.33 1.95 9.66
CA TRP A 365 33.34 3.41 9.77
C TRP A 365 32.89 4.08 8.45
N GLN A 366 33.18 3.43 7.31
CA GLN A 366 32.72 3.87 5.99
C GLN A 366 31.20 3.77 5.89
N GLY A 367 30.62 2.65 6.35
CA GLY A 367 29.17 2.47 6.47
C GLY A 367 28.54 3.54 7.35
N ALA A 368 29.14 3.83 8.51
CA ALA A 368 28.66 4.88 9.41
C ALA A 368 28.65 6.27 8.74
N ILE A 369 29.71 6.64 8.01
CA ILE A 369 29.75 7.91 7.26
C ILE A 369 28.70 7.91 6.15
N ALA A 370 28.59 6.82 5.39
CA ALA A 370 27.60 6.70 4.33
C ALA A 370 26.17 6.83 4.89
N GLY A 371 25.87 6.17 6.00
CA GLY A 371 24.59 6.28 6.68
C GLY A 371 24.29 7.69 7.18
N LEU A 372 25.28 8.37 7.77
CA LEU A 372 25.14 9.77 8.17
C LEU A 372 24.85 10.69 6.97
N VAL A 373 25.50 10.46 5.82
CA VAL A 373 25.20 11.18 4.58
C VAL A 373 23.76 10.91 4.13
N GLY A 374 23.30 9.66 4.17
CA GLY A 374 21.91 9.29 3.87
C GLY A 374 20.90 10.02 4.75
N ALA A 375 21.11 10.03 6.07
CA ALA A 375 20.27 10.74 7.01
C ALA A 375 20.27 12.26 6.77
N ALA A 376 21.45 12.84 6.50
CA ALA A 376 21.61 14.27 6.22
C ALA A 376 20.91 14.71 4.93
N ILE A 377 20.89 13.86 3.89
CA ILE A 377 20.13 14.12 2.66
C ILE A 377 18.64 14.29 2.99
N ILE A 378 18.05 13.36 3.75
CA ILE A 378 16.64 13.44 4.14
C ILE A 378 16.36 14.65 5.04
N GLY A 379 17.24 14.92 6.01
CA GLY A 379 17.16 16.12 6.84
C GLY A 379 17.15 17.40 5.99
N GLY A 380 18.08 17.53 5.05
CA GLY A 380 18.18 18.68 4.15
C GLY A 380 16.93 18.86 3.29
N LEU A 381 16.36 17.76 2.76
CA LEU A 381 15.09 17.79 2.06
C LEU A 381 13.94 18.22 2.97
N GLY A 382 13.94 17.81 4.25
CA GLY A 382 13.01 18.33 5.26
C GLY A 382 13.14 19.86 5.45
N GLY A 383 14.37 20.39 5.42
CA GLY A 383 14.63 21.83 5.40
C GLY A 383 13.96 22.54 4.23
N VAL A 384 14.12 22.00 3.03
CA VAL A 384 13.58 22.60 1.79
C VAL A 384 12.06 22.49 1.71
N PHE A 385 11.50 21.30 1.99
CA PHE A 385 10.10 21.01 1.70
C PHE A 385 9.16 21.13 2.89
N PHE A 386 9.65 20.91 4.11
CA PHE A 386 8.87 21.09 5.34
C PHE A 386 9.20 22.38 6.09
N GLY A 387 10.21 23.13 5.65
CA GLY A 387 10.63 24.38 6.29
C GLY A 387 11.37 24.16 7.61
N PHE A 388 12.03 23.01 7.78
CA PHE A 388 12.81 22.72 8.97
C PHE A 388 13.97 23.72 9.13
N THR A 389 14.15 24.23 10.35
CA THR A 389 15.32 25.04 10.71
C THR A 389 16.60 24.20 10.63
N SER A 390 17.78 24.84 10.61
CA SER A 390 19.05 24.11 10.62
C SER A 390 19.19 23.15 11.80
N ALA A 391 18.62 23.49 12.96
CA ALA A 391 18.58 22.61 14.13
C ALA A 391 17.68 21.39 13.90
N ALA A 392 16.51 21.58 13.29
CA ALA A 392 15.60 20.50 12.92
C ALA A 392 16.19 19.57 11.83
N VAL A 393 16.92 20.14 10.86
CA VAL A 393 17.67 19.37 9.86
C VAL A 393 18.74 18.50 10.53
N ALA A 394 19.51 19.07 11.44
CA ALA A 394 20.53 18.35 12.19
C ALA A 394 19.90 17.27 13.09
N LEU A 395 18.76 17.56 13.72
CA LEU A 395 18.00 16.61 14.52
C LEU A 395 17.62 15.38 13.69
N VAL A 396 17.01 15.56 12.51
CA VAL A 396 16.64 14.45 11.61
C VAL A 396 17.86 13.63 11.20
N ALA A 397 18.99 14.27 10.93
CA ALA A 397 20.22 13.56 10.58
C ALA A 397 20.74 12.70 11.76
N VAL A 398 20.74 13.27 12.97
CA VAL A 398 21.20 12.58 14.19
C VAL A 398 20.27 11.43 14.56
N THR A 399 18.96 11.63 14.55
CA THR A 399 17.99 10.59 14.89
C THR A 399 17.89 9.52 13.81
N GLY A 400 18.04 9.88 12.53
CA GLY A 400 18.15 8.92 11.43
C GLY A 400 19.39 8.03 11.58
N PHE A 401 20.55 8.62 11.87
CA PHE A 401 21.77 7.87 12.20
C PHE A 401 21.59 7.00 13.44
N ALA A 402 20.93 7.51 14.49
CA ALA A 402 20.62 6.72 15.68
C ALA A 402 19.71 5.52 15.34
N GLY A 403 18.73 5.69 14.46
CA GLY A 403 17.88 4.60 13.96
C GLY A 403 18.69 3.48 13.30
N MET A 404 19.63 3.83 12.42
CA MET A 404 20.57 2.87 11.82
C MET A 404 21.42 2.15 12.88
N MET A 405 21.91 2.86 13.90
CA MET A 405 22.66 2.20 14.98
C MET A 405 21.78 1.26 15.81
N ILE A 406 20.51 1.62 16.02
CA ILE A 406 19.52 0.76 16.68
C ILE A 406 19.29 -0.51 15.85
N ASP A 407 19.17 -0.38 14.53
CA ASP A 407 19.08 -1.52 13.60
C ASP A 407 20.24 -2.49 13.84
N SER A 408 21.48 -1.99 13.76
CA SER A 408 22.67 -2.82 13.98
C SER A 408 22.71 -3.48 15.37
N VAL A 409 22.26 -2.79 16.42
CA VAL A 409 22.20 -3.35 17.78
C VAL A 409 21.15 -4.46 17.87
N LEU A 410 19.98 -4.27 17.26
CA LEU A 410 18.92 -5.28 17.21
C LEU A 410 19.34 -6.48 16.34
N GLY A 411 20.01 -6.24 15.21
CA GLY A 411 20.64 -7.26 14.36
C GLY A 411 21.60 -8.14 15.15
N ALA A 412 22.55 -7.53 15.88
CA ALA A 412 23.54 -8.27 16.66
C ALA A 412 22.96 -9.05 17.86
N THR A 413 21.74 -8.73 18.33
CA THR A 413 21.22 -9.25 19.62
C THR A 413 19.96 -10.08 19.51
N LEU A 414 19.07 -9.77 18.57
CA LEU A 414 17.70 -10.31 18.50
C LEU A 414 17.35 -10.90 17.14
N GLU A 415 18.02 -10.49 16.06
CA GLU A 415 17.77 -11.03 14.72
C GLU A 415 18.13 -12.52 14.63
N GLY A 416 17.33 -13.27 13.86
CA GLY A 416 17.45 -14.72 13.71
C GLY A 416 16.96 -15.55 14.92
N SER A 417 16.96 -14.98 16.12
CA SER A 417 16.52 -15.66 17.35
C SER A 417 15.09 -15.32 17.76
N ARG A 418 14.71 -14.04 17.70
CA ARG A 418 13.40 -13.53 18.13
C ARG A 418 12.73 -12.64 17.10
N LEU A 419 13.51 -11.94 16.30
CA LEU A 419 13.05 -11.00 15.28
C LEU A 419 13.55 -11.44 13.90
N ASP A 420 12.74 -11.18 12.89
CA ASP A 420 13.18 -11.20 11.51
C ASP A 420 13.69 -9.81 11.08
N ASN A 421 14.39 -9.75 9.96
CA ASN A 421 14.91 -8.51 9.38
C ASN A 421 13.83 -7.44 9.21
N GLN A 422 12.61 -7.83 8.82
CA GLN A 422 11.51 -6.88 8.64
C GLN A 422 11.08 -6.24 9.96
N SER A 423 11.05 -6.99 11.06
CA SER A 423 10.76 -6.45 12.39
C SER A 423 11.87 -5.53 12.88
N VAL A 424 13.14 -5.87 12.62
CA VAL A 424 14.30 -5.04 13.00
C VAL A 424 14.24 -3.68 12.28
N ASN A 425 14.08 -3.67 10.96
CA ASN A 425 13.90 -2.45 10.16
C ASN A 425 12.72 -1.58 10.66
N LEU A 426 11.58 -2.22 10.98
CA LEU A 426 10.42 -1.51 11.50
C LEU A 426 10.73 -0.83 12.84
N LEU A 427 11.40 -1.52 13.76
CA LEU A 427 11.77 -0.98 15.07
C LEU A 427 12.82 0.13 14.97
N ALA A 428 13.78 0.00 14.05
CA ALA A 428 14.79 1.02 13.79
C ALA A 428 14.15 2.32 13.27
N THR A 429 13.31 2.22 12.24
CA THR A 429 12.60 3.36 11.67
C THR A 429 11.58 3.97 12.65
N LEU A 430 10.93 3.13 13.47
CA LEU A 430 10.01 3.59 14.52
C LEU A 430 10.75 4.37 15.58
N SER A 431 11.90 3.87 16.03
CA SER A 431 12.72 4.54 17.04
C SER A 431 13.18 5.90 16.55
N ALA A 432 13.70 5.99 15.32
CA ALA A 432 14.08 7.27 14.74
C ALA A 432 12.90 8.23 14.58
N GLY A 433 11.75 7.74 14.08
CA GLY A 433 10.54 8.55 13.94
C GLY A 433 10.07 9.13 15.28
N LEU A 434 9.99 8.30 16.33
CA LEU A 434 9.59 8.71 17.68
C LEU A 434 10.58 9.70 18.30
N LEU A 435 11.89 9.44 18.22
CA LEU A 435 12.92 10.34 18.73
C LEU A 435 12.84 11.72 18.07
N THR A 436 12.64 11.74 16.75
CA THR A 436 12.55 12.98 15.98
C THR A 436 11.29 13.76 16.31
N ALA A 437 10.15 13.08 16.43
CA ALA A 437 8.87 13.71 16.76
C ALA A 437 8.83 14.24 18.20
N ALA A 438 9.34 13.46 19.17
CA ALA A 438 9.35 13.84 20.58
C ALA A 438 10.17 15.11 20.85
N ALA A 439 11.28 15.30 20.13
CA ALA A 439 12.15 16.46 20.28
C ALA A 439 11.53 17.80 19.83
N VAL A 440 10.32 17.77 19.25
CA VAL A 440 9.59 18.98 18.79
C VAL A 440 8.33 19.24 19.63
N VAL A 441 7.95 18.28 20.48
CA VAL A 441 6.83 18.41 21.43
C VAL A 441 7.31 18.92 22.80
N LEU A 442 8.60 18.74 23.10
CA LEU A 442 9.30 19.24 24.29
C LEU A 442 9.84 20.65 24.05
#